data_AF-W2CPV1-F1
#
_entry.id   AF-W2CPV1-F1
#
_cell.length_a   1.000
_cell.length_b   1.000
_cell.length_c   1.000
_cell.angle_alpha   90.00
_cell.angle_beta   90.00
_cell.angle_gamma   90.00
#
_symmetry.space_group_name_H-M   'P 1'
#
loop_
_entity.id
_entity.type
_entity.pdbx_description
1 polymer ?
#
loop_
_entity_poly.entity_id
_entity_poly.type
_entity_poly.pdbx_seq_one_letter_code
_entity_poly.pdbx_strand_id
1 'polypeptide(L)'
;MTLKLTEPDDGILSPQGQGSLTTKGVTSAYEIQLWNGLTMLRSFKTNQLTFQIPIAGLPAGLYFVRVIKDGQTYTEKLIKN
;
A
#
# COMPACT_ATOMS: atom_id res chain seq x y z
N MET A 1 -8.32 19.37 -12.08
CA MET A 1 -8.52 20.57 -11.24
C MET A 1 -8.14 20.20 -9.81
N THR A 2 -7.23 20.94 -9.19
CA THR A 2 -6.74 20.67 -7.83
C THR A 2 -6.68 22.00 -7.11
N LEU A 3 -7.38 22.12 -5.98
CA LEU A 3 -7.23 23.26 -5.08
C LEU A 3 -6.15 22.95 -4.04
N LYS A 4 -5.04 23.70 -4.10
CA LYS A 4 -4.07 23.87 -3.00
C LYS A 4 -4.60 24.95 -2.05
N LEU A 5 -4.37 24.77 -0.75
CA LEU A 5 -4.48 25.83 0.26
C LEU A 5 -3.06 26.32 0.63
N THR A 6 -2.84 27.63 0.47
CA THR A 6 -1.71 28.58 0.73
C THR A 6 -0.89 28.30 2.03
N GLU A 7 0.47 28.27 2.14
CA GLU A 7 1.64 29.19 1.82
C GLU A 7 1.79 30.38 2.82
N PRO A 8 2.97 31.03 3.10
CA PRO A 8 4.43 30.73 2.94
C PRO A 8 5.36 31.23 4.13
N ASP A 9 6.70 31.22 3.92
CA ASP A 9 7.81 31.94 4.61
C ASP A 9 8.24 31.53 6.05
N ASP A 10 9.52 31.38 6.44
CA ASP A 10 10.80 31.90 5.94
C ASP A 10 11.95 31.12 6.64
N GLY A 11 13.11 30.93 6.00
CA GLY A 11 14.36 30.56 6.71
C GLY A 11 15.11 29.27 6.30
N ILE A 12 16.00 29.44 5.31
CA ILE A 12 17.36 28.85 5.18
C ILE A 12 17.56 27.31 4.94
N LEU A 13 18.02 27.06 3.70
CA LEU A 13 18.85 25.99 3.10
C LEU A 13 19.84 25.29 4.05
N SER A 14 20.28 24.02 3.97
CA SER A 14 20.00 22.77 3.23
C SER A 14 20.85 21.67 3.94
N PRO A 15 21.20 20.51 3.35
CA PRO A 15 20.46 19.25 3.37
C PRO A 15 21.28 18.16 4.07
N GLN A 16 20.81 17.52 5.14
CA GLN A 16 21.42 16.26 5.59
C GLN A 16 20.58 15.57 6.66
N GLY A 17 20.24 14.32 6.36
CA GLY A 17 19.48 13.46 7.24
C GLY A 17 18.00 13.69 7.05
N GLN A 18 17.39 12.89 6.16
CA GLN A 18 15.95 12.64 6.19
C GLN A 18 15.57 12.30 7.62
N GLY A 19 15.09 13.32 8.34
CA GLY A 19 14.40 13.15 9.59
C GLY A 19 13.30 12.14 9.32
N SER A 20 13.44 10.98 9.95
CA SER A 20 12.36 10.01 10.08
C SER A 20 11.21 10.79 10.70
N LEU A 21 10.32 11.27 9.85
CA LEU A 21 9.11 11.95 10.27
C LEU A 21 8.27 10.84 10.90
N THR A 22 8.45 10.69 12.20
CA THR A 22 7.52 10.03 13.10
C THR A 22 6.20 10.77 12.99
N THR A 23 5.38 10.42 11.99
CA THR A 23 3.98 10.80 11.98
C THR A 23 3.28 9.92 13.00
N LYS A 24 3.10 10.49 14.18
CA LYS A 24 2.02 10.16 15.10
C LYS A 24 0.69 10.35 14.34
N GLY A 25 0.29 9.34 13.60
CA GLY A 25 -0.99 9.22 12.93
C GLY A 25 -1.29 7.73 12.86
N VAL A 26 -2.47 7.32 13.30
CA VAL A 26 -2.93 5.93 13.24
C VAL A 26 -2.97 5.51 11.78
N THR A 27 -1.86 5.06 11.22
CA THR A 27 -1.86 4.39 9.93
C THR A 27 -2.34 2.98 10.24
N SER A 28 -3.67 2.79 10.23
CA SER A 28 -4.27 1.46 10.43
C SER A 28 -3.64 0.52 9.42
N ALA A 29 -2.69 -0.30 9.88
CA ALA A 29 -2.05 -1.30 9.06
C ALA A 29 -3.15 -2.21 8.53
N TYR A 30 -3.14 -2.41 7.22
CA TYR A 30 -4.11 -3.23 6.54
C TYR A 30 -3.43 -4.49 6.02
N GLU A 31 -4.22 -5.53 5.82
CA GLU A 31 -3.75 -6.82 5.35
C GLU A 31 -4.08 -6.97 3.87
N ILE A 32 -3.16 -7.53 3.11
CA ILE A 32 -3.33 -7.87 1.71
C ILE A 32 -3.13 -9.37 1.61
N GLN A 33 -4.15 -10.10 1.20
CA GLN A 33 -4.09 -11.53 0.97
C GLN A 33 -4.10 -11.82 -0.52
N LEU A 34 -3.17 -12.64 -0.98
CA LEU A 34 -3.11 -13.17 -2.33
C LEU A 34 -3.71 -14.57 -2.33
N TRP A 35 -4.68 -14.80 -3.21
CA TRP A 35 -5.39 -16.06 -3.37
C TRP A 35 -5.25 -16.58 -4.80
N ASN A 36 -5.17 -17.89 -4.96
CA ASN A 36 -5.37 -18.59 -6.23
C ASN A 36 -6.67 -19.39 -6.14
N GLY A 37 -7.71 -18.89 -6.81
CA GLY A 37 -9.06 -19.41 -6.68
C GLY A 37 -9.54 -19.38 -5.22
N LEU A 38 -9.59 -20.55 -4.59
CA LEU A 38 -10.04 -20.77 -3.20
C LEU A 38 -8.89 -20.97 -2.19
N THR A 39 -7.63 -20.95 -2.64
CA THR A 39 -6.46 -21.16 -1.77
C THR A 39 -5.76 -19.84 -1.47
N MET A 40 -5.58 -19.49 -0.20
CA MET A 40 -4.72 -18.36 0.17
C MET A 40 -3.26 -18.74 -0.04
N LEU A 41 -2.56 -18.02 -0.91
CA LEU A 41 -1.15 -18.25 -1.19
C LEU A 41 -0.26 -17.49 -0.21
N ARG A 42 -0.51 -16.20 -0.03
CA ARG A 42 0.35 -15.28 0.74
C ARG A 42 -0.51 -14.23 1.42
N SER A 43 -0.05 -13.72 2.55
CA SER A 43 -0.59 -12.51 3.17
C SER A 43 0.54 -11.52 3.46
N PHE A 44 0.22 -10.24 3.36
CA PHE A 44 1.13 -9.13 3.57
C PHE A 44 0.44 -8.12 4.48
N LYS A 45 1.16 -7.56 5.45
CA LYS A 45 0.65 -6.44 6.26
C LYS A 45 1.44 -5.20 5.91
N THR A 46 0.74 -4.12 5.61
CA THR A 46 1.36 -2.85 5.23
C THR A 46 0.49 -1.70 5.69
N ASN A 47 1.13 -0.59 6.01
CA ASN A 47 0.50 0.69 6.30
C ASN A 47 0.80 1.73 5.20
N GLN A 48 1.43 1.31 4.11
CA GLN A 48 1.79 2.17 2.97
C GLN A 48 0.57 2.43 2.08
N LEU A 49 0.53 3.58 1.39
CA LEU A 49 -0.56 3.88 0.44
C LEU A 49 -0.50 3.03 -0.82
N THR A 50 0.72 2.69 -1.26
CA THR A 50 0.99 1.83 -2.40
C THR A 50 1.75 0.60 -1.91
N PHE A 51 1.35 -0.58 -2.38
CA PHE A 51 2.02 -1.84 -2.09
C PHE A 51 2.12 -2.66 -3.36
N GLN A 52 3.34 -3.04 -3.73
CA GLN A 52 3.57 -3.89 -4.89
C GLN A 52 3.58 -5.35 -4.44
N ILE A 53 2.62 -6.11 -4.94
CA ILE A 53 2.56 -7.55 -4.67
C ILE A 53 3.63 -8.24 -5.51
N PRO A 54 4.58 -8.96 -4.88
CA PRO A 54 5.57 -9.71 -5.63
C PRO A 54 4.89 -10.88 -6.34
N ILE A 55 4.65 -10.74 -7.64
CA ILE A 55 4.09 -11.79 -8.53
C ILE A 55 5.18 -12.61 -9.24
N ALA A 56 6.45 -12.36 -8.88
CA ALA A 56 7.59 -13.15 -9.36
C ALA A 56 7.52 -14.56 -8.76
N GLY A 57 7.62 -15.58 -9.60
CA GLY A 57 7.51 -16.99 -9.20
C GLY A 57 6.07 -17.53 -9.10
N LEU A 58 5.04 -16.71 -9.29
CA LEU A 58 3.67 -17.21 -9.44
C LEU A 58 3.47 -17.75 -10.87
N PRO A 59 2.85 -18.92 -11.07
CA PRO A 59 2.51 -19.41 -12.41
C PRO A 59 1.48 -18.51 -13.10
N ALA A 60 1.42 -18.55 -14.44
CA ALA A 60 0.36 -17.85 -15.17
C ALA A 60 -1.01 -18.39 -14.76
N GLY A 61 -1.98 -17.49 -14.60
CA GLY A 61 -3.31 -17.86 -14.10
C GLY A 61 -4.04 -16.72 -13.41
N LEU A 62 -5.16 -17.09 -12.79
CA LEU A 62 -6.07 -16.18 -12.11
C LEU A 62 -5.76 -16.11 -10.61
N TYR A 63 -5.57 -14.88 -10.12
CA TYR A 63 -5.34 -14.58 -8.73
C TYR A 63 -6.34 -13.55 -8.22
N PHE A 64 -6.63 -13.61 -6.93
CA PHE A 64 -7.46 -12.64 -6.23
C PHE A 64 -6.65 -11.98 -5.13
N VAL A 65 -6.53 -10.67 -5.19
CA VAL A 65 -5.91 -9.84 -4.18
C VAL A 65 -7.02 -9.31 -3.28
N ARG A 66 -6.96 -9.58 -1.98
CA ARG A 66 -7.93 -9.10 -1.00
C ARG A 66 -7.25 -8.13 -0.04
N VAL A 67 -7.67 -6.88 -0.02
CA VAL A 67 -7.18 -5.86 0.89
C VAL A 67 -8.18 -5.71 2.04
N ILE A 68 -7.80 -6.13 3.23
CA ILE A 68 -8.58 -6.03 4.46
C ILE A 68 -8.14 -4.79 5.24
N LYS A 69 -8.97 -3.76 5.24
CA LYS A 69 -8.73 -2.50 5.95
C LYS A 69 -9.99 -2.11 6.72
N ASP A 70 -9.85 -1.82 8.01
CA ASP A 70 -10.96 -1.31 8.84
C ASP A 70 -12.19 -2.27 8.88
N GLY A 71 -11.95 -3.58 8.80
CA GLY A 71 -13.02 -4.58 8.70
C GLY A 71 -13.68 -4.70 7.32
N GLN A 72 -13.32 -3.84 6.36
CA GLN A 72 -13.75 -3.94 4.96
C GLN A 72 -12.74 -4.75 4.15
N THR A 73 -13.24 -5.59 3.24
CA THR A 73 -12.41 -6.38 2.31
C THR A 73 -12.64 -5.91 0.88
N TYR A 74 -11.59 -5.42 0.25
CA TYR A 74 -11.59 -5.03 -1.16
C TYR A 74 -10.93 -6.12 -1.98
N THR A 75 -11.61 -6.66 -2.98
CA THR A 75 -11.06 -7.73 -3.82
C THR A 75 -10.74 -7.21 -5.21
N GLU A 76 -9.49 -7.35 -5.63
CA GLU A 76 -9.01 -7.11 -6.99
C GLU A 76 -8.64 -8.42 -7.67
N LYS A 77 -8.94 -8.51 -8.96
CA LYS A 77 -8.64 -9.67 -9.79
C LYS A 77 -7.33 -9.43 -10.54
N LEU A 78 -6.33 -10.26 -10.28
CA LEU A 78 -5.04 -10.20 -10.96
C LEU A 78 -4.93 -11.38 -11.93
N ILE A 79 -4.81 -11.09 -13.23
CA ILE A 79 -4.56 -12.11 -14.26
C ILE A 79 -3.08 -12.03 -14.59
N LYS A 80 -2.34 -13.11 -14.33
CA LYS A 80 -0.95 -13.25 -14.75
C LYS A 80 -0.93 -14.00 -16.08
N ASN A 81 -0.40 -13.35 -17.12
CA ASN A 81 -0.07 -13.98 -18.41
C ASN A 81 1.40 -14.38 -18.44
#